data_AF-A0A9E1J9D5-F1
#
_entry.id   AF-A0A9E1J9D5-F1
#
_cell.length_a   1.000
_cell.length_b   1.000
_cell.length_c   1.000
_cell.angle_alpha   90.00
_cell.angle_beta   90.00
_cell.angle_gamma   90.00
#
_symmetry.space_group_name_H-M   'P 1'
#
loop_
_entity.id
_entity.type
_entity.pdbx_description
1 polymer ?
#
loop_
_entity_poly.entity_id
_entity_poly.type
_entity_poly.pdbx_seq_one_letter_code
_entity_poly.pdbx_strand_id
1 'polypeptide(L)'
;MPTSLHEERLTIVLDALRARGAARILDLGCGDGPLLLALAGDSYFTQITGLDISRKALEACAQNLAQANIALEQRVSLLNESFADANPKFQGYDAAVLLETIEHIPPDRLSKVERAVFNSFKPRLVLITTPNVECNELLGV
;
A
#
# COMPACT_ATOMS: atom_id res chain seq x y z
N MET A 1 4.68 -13.87 -12.23
CA MET A 1 5.58 -14.13 -11.08
C MET A 1 6.14 -12.80 -10.64
N PRO A 2 6.17 -12.49 -9.32
CA PRO A 2 6.85 -11.30 -8.84
C PRO A 2 8.33 -11.34 -9.23
N THR A 3 8.92 -10.18 -9.51
CA THR A 3 10.36 -10.07 -9.76
C THR A 3 11.11 -10.10 -8.43
N SER A 4 12.40 -10.47 -8.43
CA SER A 4 13.23 -10.41 -7.22
C SER A 4 13.25 -9.02 -6.59
N LEU A 5 13.25 -7.96 -7.41
CA LEU A 5 13.17 -6.57 -6.95
C LEU A 5 11.84 -6.25 -6.25
N HIS A 6 10.74 -6.83 -6.71
CA HIS A 6 9.44 -6.65 -6.07
C HIS A 6 9.44 -7.31 -4.68
N GLU A 7 9.98 -8.52 -4.55
CA GLU A 7 10.10 -9.22 -3.27
C GLU A 7 11.01 -8.46 -2.30
N GLU A 8 12.18 -8.01 -2.76
CA GLU A 8 13.12 -7.20 -1.97
C GLU A 8 12.46 -5.92 -1.45
N ARG A 9 11.69 -5.25 -2.30
CA ARG A 9 10.95 -4.04 -1.93
C ARG A 9 9.92 -4.32 -0.85
N LEU A 10 9.15 -5.41 -0.97
CA LEU A 10 8.20 -5.82 0.07
C LEU A 10 8.93 -6.06 1.40
N THR A 11 10.07 -6.76 1.39
CA THR A 11 10.88 -6.98 2.60
C THR A 11 11.33 -5.66 3.23
N ILE A 12 11.89 -4.74 2.44
CA ILE A 12 12.34 -3.42 2.92
C ILE A 12 11.18 -2.64 3.56
N VAL A 13 10.00 -2.65 2.93
CA VAL A 13 8.81 -1.97 3.44
C VAL A 13 8.36 -2.58 4.77
N LEU A 14 8.25 -3.90 4.85
CA LEU A 14 7.84 -4.60 6.08
C LEU A 14 8.81 -4.33 7.24
N ASP A 15 10.11 -4.38 6.97
CA ASP A 15 11.14 -4.11 7.97
C ASP A 15 11.11 -2.66 8.44
N ALA A 16 10.92 -1.71 7.53
CA ALA A 16 10.79 -0.29 7.86
C ALA A 16 9.55 -0.02 8.74
N LEU A 17 8.41 -0.65 8.42
CA LEU A 17 7.19 -0.54 9.22
C LEU A 17 7.40 -1.07 10.65
N ARG A 18 8.00 -2.27 10.79
CA ARG A 18 8.32 -2.87 12.10
C ARG A 18 9.30 -2.02 12.90
N ALA A 19 10.39 -1.58 12.28
CA ALA A 19 11.41 -0.76 12.93
C ALA A 19 10.86 0.57 13.47
N ARG A 20 9.75 1.06 12.89
CA ARG A 20 9.06 2.28 13.33
C ARG A 20 7.87 2.03 14.24
N GLY A 21 7.54 0.79 14.57
CA GLY A 21 6.44 0.50 15.48
C GLY A 21 5.06 0.67 14.84
N ALA A 22 4.91 0.48 13.53
CA ALA A 22 3.65 0.70 12.82
C ALA A 22 2.87 -0.61 12.66
N ALA A 23 1.71 -0.74 13.30
CA ALA A 23 0.89 -1.95 13.29
C ALA A 23 -0.43 -1.79 12.50
N ARG A 24 -0.90 -0.54 12.35
CA ARG A 24 -2.11 -0.18 11.61
C ARG A 24 -1.73 0.48 10.29
N ILE A 25 -1.90 -0.25 9.19
CA ILE A 25 -1.33 0.09 7.89
C ILE A 25 -2.43 0.42 6.87
N LEU A 26 -2.22 1.53 6.16
CA LEU A 26 -3.00 1.93 5.01
C LEU A 26 -2.17 1.71 3.74
N ASP A 27 -2.63 0.84 2.84
CA ASP A 27 -2.00 0.60 1.53
C ASP A 27 -2.76 1.40 0.47
N LEU A 28 -2.09 2.41 -0.10
CA LEU A 28 -2.69 3.39 -1.01
C LEU A 28 -2.35 3.01 -2.45
N GLY A 29 -3.34 2.54 -3.21
CA GLY A 29 -3.12 1.96 -4.54
C GLY A 29 -2.73 0.50 -4.45
N CYS A 30 -3.51 -0.28 -3.70
CA CYS A 30 -3.11 -1.62 -3.29
C CYS A 30 -3.14 -2.68 -4.41
N GLY A 31 -3.73 -2.35 -5.57
CA GLY A 31 -3.74 -3.23 -6.73
C GLY A 31 -4.35 -4.59 -6.45
N ASP A 32 -3.68 -5.64 -6.91
CA ASP A 32 -4.02 -7.06 -6.70
C ASP A 32 -3.48 -7.63 -5.37
N GLY A 33 -2.96 -6.76 -4.50
CA GLY A 33 -2.70 -7.03 -3.09
C GLY A 33 -1.38 -7.70 -2.67
N PRO A 34 -0.24 -7.59 -3.40
CA PRO A 34 1.00 -8.23 -2.96
C PRO A 34 1.47 -7.73 -1.58
N LEU A 35 1.36 -6.42 -1.31
CA LEU A 35 1.68 -5.87 0.00
C LEU A 35 0.67 -6.31 1.06
N LEU A 36 -0.64 -6.33 0.75
CA LEU A 36 -1.64 -6.83 1.70
C LEU A 36 -1.44 -8.29 2.05
N LEU A 37 -1.08 -9.14 1.10
CA LEU A 37 -0.76 -10.55 1.36
C LEU A 37 0.42 -10.66 2.33
N ALA A 38 1.48 -9.90 2.07
CA ALA A 38 2.68 -9.90 2.89
C ALA A 38 2.40 -9.37 4.32
N LEU A 39 1.65 -8.28 4.45
CA LEU A 39 1.20 -7.73 5.73
C LEU A 39 0.27 -8.70 6.47
N ALA A 40 -0.67 -9.33 5.76
CA ALA A 40 -1.66 -10.20 6.38
C ALA A 40 -1.04 -11.51 6.89
N GLY A 41 0.05 -11.97 6.26
CA GLY A 41 0.84 -13.13 6.69
C GLY A 41 1.64 -12.90 7.98
N ASP A 42 1.73 -11.65 8.46
CA ASP A 42 2.44 -11.28 9.67
C ASP A 42 1.47 -10.79 10.75
N SER A 43 1.48 -11.45 11.91
CA SER A 43 0.59 -11.15 13.04
C SER A 43 0.94 -9.84 13.77
N TYR A 44 2.11 -9.27 13.49
CA TYR A 44 2.50 -7.95 13.98
C TYR A 44 1.54 -6.85 13.49
N PHE A 45 1.04 -6.96 12.26
CA PHE A 45 0.11 -6.00 11.68
C PHE A 45 -1.33 -6.34 12.07
N THR A 46 -1.92 -5.45 12.88
CA THR A 46 -3.20 -5.68 13.56
C THR A 46 -4.40 -5.12 12.80
N GLN A 47 -4.18 -4.13 11.95
CA GLN A 47 -5.21 -3.58 11.06
C GLN A 47 -4.59 -3.17 9.73
N ILE A 48 -5.14 -3.65 8.64
CA ILE A 48 -4.63 -3.46 7.29
C ILE A 48 -5.79 -3.01 6.42
N THR A 49 -5.63 -1.91 5.70
CA THR A 49 -6.67 -1.43 4.79
C THR A 49 -6.08 -1.03 3.45
N GLY A 50 -6.52 -1.71 2.39
CA GLY A 50 -6.14 -1.43 1.00
C GLY A 50 -7.15 -0.53 0.32
N LEU A 51 -6.68 0.52 -0.33
CA LEU A 51 -7.48 1.42 -1.15
C LEU A 51 -7.08 1.26 -2.61
N ASP A 52 -8.06 1.07 -3.49
CA ASP A 52 -7.82 1.17 -4.93
C ASP A 52 -9.09 1.63 -5.67
N ILE A 53 -8.93 2.42 -6.73
CA ILE A 53 -10.05 2.86 -7.57
C ILE A 53 -10.54 1.76 -8.52
N SER A 54 -9.69 0.75 -8.80
CA SER A 54 -10.00 -0.37 -9.67
C SER A 54 -10.72 -1.48 -8.93
N ARG A 55 -12.04 -1.60 -9.13
CA ARG A 55 -12.84 -2.73 -8.60
C ARG A 55 -12.28 -4.08 -9.01
N LYS A 56 -11.82 -4.19 -10.26
CA LYS A 56 -11.21 -5.40 -10.80
C LYS A 56 -9.95 -5.81 -10.02
N ALA A 57 -9.11 -4.83 -9.66
CA ALA A 57 -7.91 -5.10 -8.88
C ALA A 57 -8.27 -5.55 -7.46
N LEU A 58 -9.24 -4.90 -6.82
CA LEU A 58 -9.74 -5.29 -5.51
C LEU A 58 -10.38 -6.69 -5.49
N GLU A 59 -11.12 -7.06 -6.54
CA GLU A 59 -11.66 -8.41 -6.70
C GLU A 59 -10.55 -9.46 -6.79
N ALA A 60 -9.50 -9.18 -7.57
CA ALA A 60 -8.32 -10.05 -7.65
C ALA A 60 -7.58 -10.13 -6.31
N CYS A 61 -7.41 -9.00 -5.62
CA CYS A 61 -6.82 -8.94 -4.29
C CYS A 61 -7.61 -9.79 -3.28
N ALA A 62 -8.94 -9.69 -3.27
CA ALA A 62 -9.80 -10.49 -2.41
C ALA A 62 -9.65 -11.99 -2.70
N GLN A 63 -9.58 -12.38 -3.98
CA GLN A 63 -9.33 -13.76 -4.39
C GLN A 63 -7.97 -14.27 -3.92
N ASN A 64 -6.90 -13.48 -4.09
CA ASN A 64 -5.56 -13.84 -3.67
C ASN A 64 -5.49 -14.02 -2.13
N LEU A 65 -6.08 -13.10 -1.38
CA LEU A 65 -6.16 -13.17 0.07
C LEU A 65 -6.93 -14.41 0.54
N ALA A 66 -8.05 -14.75 -0.13
CA ALA A 66 -8.83 -15.95 0.18
C ALA A 66 -8.05 -17.24 -0.10
N GLN A 67 -7.30 -17.30 -1.21
CA GLN A 67 -6.48 -18.47 -1.56
C GLN A 67 -5.32 -18.71 -0.58
N ALA A 68 -4.79 -17.64 0.03
CA ALA A 68 -3.70 -17.73 0.98
C ALA A 68 -4.10 -18.34 2.35
N ASN A 69 -5.39 -18.67 2.57
CA ASN A 69 -5.92 -19.17 3.84
C ASN A 69 -5.56 -18.31 5.07
N ILE A 70 -5.28 -17.03 4.85
CA ILE A 70 -5.03 -16.10 5.94
C ILE A 70 -6.38 -15.82 6.58
N ALA A 71 -6.50 -15.93 7.91
CA ALA A 71 -7.73 -15.56 8.62
C ALA A 71 -7.92 -14.03 8.53
N LEU A 72 -8.55 -13.59 7.43
CA LEU A 72 -8.74 -12.17 7.08
C LEU A 72 -9.80 -11.49 7.91
N GLU A 73 -10.72 -12.27 8.49
CA GLU A 73 -12.10 -11.85 8.76
C GLU A 73 -12.24 -10.62 9.67
N GLN A 74 -11.18 -10.17 10.34
CA GLN A 74 -11.21 -8.95 11.14
C GLN A 74 -10.01 -7.99 10.97
N ARG A 75 -8.93 -8.38 10.27
CA ARG A 75 -7.72 -7.54 10.18
C ARG A 75 -7.57 -6.81 8.85
N VAL A 76 -8.09 -7.37 7.76
CA VAL A 76 -7.88 -6.82 6.41
C VAL A 76 -9.19 -6.27 5.87
N SER A 77 -9.15 -5.06 5.34
CA SER A 77 -10.27 -4.41 4.65
C SER A 77 -9.85 -3.91 3.28
N LEU A 78 -10.72 -4.05 2.28
CA LEU A 78 -10.51 -3.54 0.94
C LEU A 78 -11.58 -2.50 0.63
N LEU A 79 -11.16 -1.31 0.20
CA LEU A 79 -12.04 -0.18 -0.05
C LEU A 79 -11.86 0.31 -1.48
N ASN A 80 -12.98 0.37 -2.21
CA ASN A 80 -13.00 0.97 -3.54
C ASN A 80 -13.10 2.50 -3.45
N GLU A 81 -12.01 3.13 -3.03
CA GLU A 81 -11.91 4.56 -2.78
C GLU A 81 -10.61 5.13 -3.32
N SER A 82 -10.65 6.40 -3.69
CA SER A 82 -9.49 7.15 -4.15
C SER A 82 -8.71 7.68 -2.95
N PHE A 83 -7.42 7.38 -2.88
CA PHE A 83 -6.50 7.97 -1.90
C PHE A 83 -6.18 9.45 -2.18
N ALA A 84 -6.64 10.00 -3.31
CA ALA A 84 -6.53 11.43 -3.61
C ALA A 84 -7.63 12.27 -2.94
N ASP A 85 -8.69 11.62 -2.45
CA ASP A 85 -9.82 12.28 -1.82
C ASP A 85 -9.61 12.34 -0.29
N ALA A 86 -9.61 13.55 0.26
CA ALA A 86 -9.47 13.77 1.69
C ALA A 86 -10.64 13.13 2.46
N ASN A 87 -10.31 12.29 3.43
CA ASN A 87 -11.29 11.56 4.22
C ASN A 87 -10.77 11.32 5.64
N PRO A 88 -11.32 12.02 6.66
CA PRO A 88 -10.86 11.90 8.04
C PRO A 88 -10.99 10.50 8.64
N LYS A 89 -11.77 9.59 8.05
CA LYS A 89 -11.89 8.21 8.55
C LYS A 89 -10.59 7.41 8.50
N PHE A 90 -9.64 7.85 7.67
CA PHE A 90 -8.30 7.26 7.57
C PHE A 90 -7.32 7.84 8.59
N GLN A 91 -7.76 8.70 9.50
CA GLN A 91 -6.95 9.11 10.65
C GLN A 91 -6.77 7.96 11.65
N GLY A 92 -5.62 7.96 12.33
CA GLY A 92 -5.30 6.98 13.37
C GLY A 92 -4.62 5.70 12.85
N TYR A 93 -4.32 5.61 11.55
CA TYR A 93 -3.37 4.64 11.02
C TYR A 93 -1.94 5.05 11.40
N ASP A 94 -1.10 4.07 11.72
CA ASP A 94 0.30 4.33 12.08
C ASP A 94 1.13 4.71 10.86
N ALA A 95 0.85 4.04 9.73
CA ALA A 95 1.55 4.27 8.48
C ALA A 95 0.61 4.24 7.27
N ALA A 96 0.96 5.05 6.26
CA ALA A 96 0.44 4.89 4.90
C ALA A 96 1.59 4.51 3.96
N VAL A 97 1.32 3.59 3.03
CA VAL A 97 2.30 3.10 2.06
C VAL A 97 1.81 3.42 0.65
N LEU A 98 2.68 4.01 -0.17
CA LEU A 98 2.52 4.14 -1.61
C LEU A 98 3.63 3.31 -2.26
N LEU A 99 3.33 2.05 -2.57
CA LEU A 99 4.28 1.11 -3.17
C LEU A 99 4.18 1.21 -4.69
N GLU A 100 5.14 1.87 -5.34
CA GLU A 100 5.15 2.06 -6.81
C GLU A 100 3.84 2.68 -7.33
N THR A 101 3.30 3.61 -6.56
CA THR A 101 1.99 4.19 -6.85
C THR A 101 2.15 5.58 -7.45
N ILE A 102 3.17 6.32 -7.03
CA ILE A 102 3.25 7.77 -7.27
C ILE A 102 3.44 8.10 -8.74
N GLU A 103 4.16 7.25 -9.48
CA GLU A 103 4.44 7.37 -10.91
C GLU A 103 3.19 7.17 -11.79
N HIS A 104 2.15 6.54 -11.25
CA HIS A 104 0.87 6.36 -11.93
C HIS A 104 -0.12 7.50 -11.67
N ILE A 105 0.23 8.46 -10.80
CA ILE A 105 -0.62 9.60 -10.48
C ILE A 105 -0.37 10.70 -11.51
N PRO A 106 -1.42 11.20 -12.21
CA PRO A 106 -1.29 12.36 -13.07
C PRO A 106 -0.69 13.56 -12.31
N PRO A 107 0.26 14.32 -12.89
CA PRO A 107 0.95 15.40 -12.18
C PRO A 107 0.01 16.46 -11.58
N ASP A 108 -1.11 16.75 -12.24
CA ASP A 108 -2.15 17.69 -11.79
C ASP A 108 -2.94 17.18 -10.56
N ARG A 109 -2.80 15.90 -10.20
CA ARG A 109 -3.43 15.27 -9.04
C ARG A 109 -2.49 15.06 -7.86
N LEU A 110 -1.17 15.20 -8.03
CA LEU A 110 -0.19 14.98 -6.95
C LEU A 110 -0.47 15.87 -5.73
N SER A 111 -0.76 17.15 -5.92
CA SER A 111 -1.08 18.04 -4.80
C SER A 111 -2.38 17.67 -4.07
N LYS A 112 -3.32 16.97 -4.72
CA LYS A 112 -4.51 16.44 -4.04
C LYS A 112 -4.14 15.27 -3.14
N VAL A 113 -3.33 14.35 -3.64
CA VAL A 113 -2.83 13.19 -2.87
C VAL A 113 -1.99 13.67 -1.69
N GLU A 114 -1.10 14.63 -1.90
CA GLU A 114 -0.32 15.27 -0.83
C GLU A 114 -1.24 15.79 0.29
N ARG A 115 -2.26 16.58 -0.06
CA ARG A 115 -3.21 17.11 0.93
C ARG A 115 -4.03 16.01 1.60
N ALA A 116 -4.48 15.01 0.86
CA ALA A 116 -5.23 13.89 1.43
C ALA A 116 -4.37 13.13 2.45
N VAL A 117 -3.17 12.71 2.07
CA VAL A 117 -2.28 11.91 2.92
C VAL A 117 -1.74 12.73 4.10
N PHE A 118 -1.12 13.88 3.86
CA PHE A 118 -0.39 14.61 4.90
C PHE A 118 -1.27 15.56 5.73
N ASN A 119 -2.42 16.03 5.21
CA ASN A 119 -3.31 16.92 5.97
C ASN A 119 -4.61 16.24 6.45
N SER A 120 -5.16 15.29 5.70
CA SER A 120 -6.39 14.61 6.10
C SER A 120 -6.13 13.31 6.86
N PHE A 121 -5.38 12.36 6.28
CA PHE A 121 -5.13 11.04 6.87
C PHE A 121 -4.14 11.14 8.04
N LYS A 122 -3.10 11.99 7.90
CA LYS A 122 -2.12 12.30 8.95
C LYS A 122 -1.52 11.06 9.65
N PRO A 123 -1.04 10.05 8.92
CA PRO A 123 -0.35 8.93 9.54
C PRO A 123 0.97 9.40 10.16
N ARG A 124 1.49 8.66 11.16
CA ARG A 124 2.78 8.97 11.80
C ARG A 124 3.97 8.70 10.86
N LEU A 125 3.80 7.77 9.93
CA LEU A 125 4.78 7.37 8.93
C LEU A 125 4.16 7.35 7.54
N VAL A 126 4.90 7.83 6.53
CA VAL A 126 4.55 7.59 5.12
C VAL A 126 5.76 6.93 4.48
N LEU A 127 5.53 5.77 3.86
CA LEU A 127 6.54 5.08 3.05
C LEU A 127 6.14 5.21 1.58
N ILE A 128 7.09 5.64 0.76
CA ILE A 128 6.89 5.80 -0.68
C ILE A 128 8.04 5.08 -1.37
N THR A 129 7.71 4.23 -2.33
CA THR A 129 8.68 3.69 -3.28
C THR A 129 8.28 4.11 -4.68
N THR A 130 9.28 4.29 -5.53
CA THR A 130 9.09 4.54 -6.96
C THR A 130 10.33 4.04 -7.70
N PRO A 131 10.23 3.65 -8.98
CA PRO A 131 11.39 3.27 -9.77
C PRO A 131 12.38 4.42 -9.89
N ASN A 132 13.68 4.10 -9.83
CA ASN A 132 14.71 5.03 -10.26
C ASN A 132 14.94 4.86 -11.77
N VAL A 133 14.59 5.88 -12.55
CA VAL A 133 14.72 5.88 -14.02
C VAL A 133 16.17 5.67 -14.48
N GLU A 134 17.16 6.09 -13.69
CA GLU A 134 18.59 5.92 -14.03
C GLU A 134 19.01 4.44 -14.02
N CYS A 135 18.30 3.59 -13.28
CA CYS A 135 18.57 2.15 -13.25
C CYS A 135 18.04 1.43 -14.49
N ASN A 136 17.19 2.04 -15.31
CA ASN A 136 16.59 1.39 -16.47
C ASN A 136 17.66 0.94 -17.48
N GLU A 137 18.69 1.76 -17.71
CA GLU A 137 19.82 1.42 -18.59
C GLU A 137 20.59 0.19 -18.08
N LEU A 138 20.74 0.04 -16.76
CA LEU A 138 21.43 -1.09 -16.14
C LEU A 138 20.59 -2.38 -16.20
N LEU A 139 19.27 -2.24 -16.20
CA LEU A 139 18.31 -3.36 -16.19
C LEU A 139 17.81 -3.75 -17.58
N GLY A 140 18.13 -2.96 -18.61
CA GLY A 140 17.74 -3.21 -20.00
C GLY A 140 16.24 -3.07 -20.26
N VAL A 141 15.56 -2.16 -19.53
CA VAL A 141 14.12 -1.85 -19.65
C VAL A 141 13.86 -0.43 -20.12
#